data_AF-F7JKE8-F1
#
_entry.id   AF-F7JKE8-F1
#
_cell.length_a   1.000
_cell.length_b   1.000
_cell.length_c   1.000
_cell.angle_alpha   90.00
_cell.angle_beta   90.00
_cell.angle_gamma   90.00
#
_symmetry.space_group_name_H-M   'P 1'
#
loop_
_entity.id
_entity.type
_entity.pdbx_description
1 polymer ?
#
loop_
_entity_poly.entity_id
_entity_poly.type
_entity_poly.pdbx_seq_one_letter_code
_entity_poly.pdbx_strand_id
1 'polypeptide(L)' 'MNGCCGTCKYGHYDKMQGYVCVNDESEYVADFVERDHWCEDWVSKDDEED' A
#
# COMPACT_ATOMS: atom_id res chain seq x y z
N MET A 1 8.68 12.74 3.51
CA MET A 1 8.68 11.30 3.84
C MET A 1 8.23 10.57 2.59
N ASN A 2 9.02 9.61 2.09
CA ASN A 2 8.55 8.71 1.04
C ASN A 2 7.62 7.72 1.73
N GLY A 3 6.32 7.79 1.45
CA GLY A 3 5.37 6.86 2.05
C GLY A 3 5.53 5.46 1.46
N CYS A 4 5.32 4.42 2.26
CA CYS A 4 5.50 3.02 1.86
C CYS A 4 4.16 2.29 1.76
N CYS A 5 4.15 1.11 1.14
CA CYS A 5 2.94 0.32 0.93
C CYS A 5 2.21 -0.01 2.24
N GLY A 6 2.93 -0.16 3.36
CA GLY A 6 2.30 -0.33 4.67
C GLY A 6 1.50 0.88 5.16
N THR A 7 1.83 2.09 4.70
CA THR A 7 1.12 3.34 5.02
C THR A 7 0.28 3.85 3.85
N CYS A 8 0.23 3.13 2.74
CA CYS A 8 -0.56 3.48 1.56
C CYS A 8 -2.07 3.29 1.82
N LYS A 9 -2.92 4.15 1.25
CA LYS A 9 -4.39 3.99 1.22
C LYS A 9 -4.82 2.59 0.78
N TYR A 10 -4.10 2.02 -0.18
CA TYR A 10 -4.34 0.69 -0.73
C TYR A 10 -3.54 -0.42 -0.05
N GLY A 11 -2.84 -0.13 1.04
CA GLY A 11 -2.14 -1.12 1.84
C GLY A 11 -3.07 -1.80 2.84
N HIS A 12 -3.31 -3.10 2.64
CA HIS A 12 -4.04 -3.95 3.56
C HIS A 12 -3.07 -4.82 4.38
N TYR A 13 -3.37 -5.09 5.66
CA TYR A 13 -2.57 -6.00 6.49
C TYR A 13 -3.37 -7.24 6.86
N ASP A 14 -2.94 -8.40 6.37
CA ASP A 14 -3.43 -9.71 6.76
C ASP A 14 -2.50 -10.34 7.81
N LYS A 15 -3.08 -10.87 8.89
CA LYS A 15 -2.30 -11.41 10.02
C LYS A 15 -1.56 -12.71 9.69
N MET A 16 -1.98 -13.45 8.66
CA MET A 16 -1.32 -14.69 8.25
C MET A 16 -0.28 -14.43 7.15
N GLN A 17 -0.53 -13.45 6.27
CA GLN A 17 0.24 -13.28 5.02
C GLN A 17 1.04 -11.97 4.93
N GLY A 18 0.80 -10.99 5.79
CA GLY A 18 1.55 -9.72 5.79
C GLY A 18 0.80 -8.57 5.09
N TYR A 19 1.55 -7.60 4.54
CA TYR A 19 0.92 -6.50 3.80
C TYR A 19 0.59 -6.93 2.37
N VAL A 20 -0.56 -6.50 1.87
CA VAL A 20 -1.07 -6.78 0.54
C VAL A 20 -1.45 -5.47 -0.13
N CYS A 21 -1.04 -5.28 -1.37
CA CYS A 21 -1.52 -4.15 -2.18
C CYS A 21 -2.88 -4.51 -2.79
N VAL A 22 -3.89 -3.67 -2.58
CA VAL A 22 -5.24 -3.84 -3.14
C VAL A 22 -5.60 -2.76 -4.18
N ASN A 23 -4.60 -2.01 -4.67
CA ASN A 23 -4.78 -1.06 -5.76
C ASN A 23 -4.83 -1.84 -7.08
N ASP A 24 -5.96 -1.82 -7.78
CA ASP A 24 -6.16 -2.53 -9.05
C ASP A 24 -5.40 -1.90 -10.23
N GLU A 25 -4.93 -0.66 -10.08
CA GLU A 25 -4.09 0.02 -11.05
C GLU A 25 -2.59 -0.19 -10.81
N SER A 26 -2.21 -0.78 -9.68
CA SER A 26 -0.79 -0.97 -9.32
C SER A 26 -0.20 -2.26 -9.90
N GLU A 27 1.08 -2.21 -10.25
CA GLU A 27 1.84 -3.40 -10.68
C GLU A 27 1.93 -4.50 -9.61
N TYR A 28 1.71 -4.14 -8.34
CA TYR A 28 1.75 -5.06 -7.19
C TYR A 28 0.36 -5.54 -6.74
N VAL A 29 -0.70 -5.33 -7.53
CA VAL A 29 -2.06 -5.75 -7.16
C VAL A 29 -2.10 -7.22 -6.73
N ALA A 30 -2.69 -7.48 -5.56
CA ALA A 30 -2.80 -8.80 -4.93
C ALA A 30 -1.48 -9.48 -4.54
N ASP A 31 -0.32 -8.81 -4.70
CA ASP A 31 0.95 -9.30 -4.20
C ASP A 31 1.17 -8.96 -2.73
N PHE A 32 1.93 -9.83 -2.06
CA PHE A 32 2.45 -9.56 -0.72
C PHE A 32 3.63 -8.60 -0.82
N VAL A 33 3.53 -7.50 -0.09
CA VAL A 33 4.55 -6.45 -0.03
C VAL A 33 5.11 -6.36 1.38
N GLU A 34 6.36 -5.92 1.49
CA GLU A 34 6.92 -5.58 2.80
C GLU A 34 6.30 -4.26 3.28
N ARG A 35 6.25 -4.06 4.60
CA ARG A 35 5.74 -2.82 5.20
C ARG A 35 6.44 -1.59 4.60
N ASP A 36 7.76 -1.69 4.44
CA ASP A 36 8.63 -0.59 4.04
C ASP A 36 8.86 -0.56 2.52
N HIS A 37 8.19 -1.45 1.75
CA HIS A 37 8.20 -1.43 0.29
C HIS A 37 7.62 -0.11 -0.24
N TRP A 38 8.20 0.42 -1.31
CA TRP A 38 7.77 1.67 -1.94
C TRP A 38 7.37 1.39 -3.39
N CYS A 39 6.28 2.03 -3.84
CA CYS A 39 5.83 2.01 -5.23
C CYS A 39 5.48 3.43 -5.71
N GLU A 40 5.44 3.63 -7.02
CA GLU A 40 5.08 4.91 -7.63
C GLU A 40 3.60 5.27 -7.42
N ASP A 41 2.73 4.27 -7.25
CA ASP A 41 1.29 4.43 -7.00
C ASP A 41 0.94 4.69 -5.52
N TRP A 42 1.93 5.07 -4.71
CA TRP A 42 1.69 5.30 -3.29
C TRP A 42 0.78 6.52 -3.08
N VAL A 43 -0.27 6.32 -2.28
CA VAL A 43 -1.21 7.37 -1.88
C VAL A 43 -1.32 7.40 -0.36
N SER A 44 -1.24 8.59 0.25
CA SER A 44 -1.40 8.75 1.70
C SER A 44 -2.78 8.28 2.17
N LYS A 45 -2.84 7.67 3.36
CA LYS A 45 -4.12 7.33 4.01
C LYS A 45 -4.91 8.57 4.44
N ASP A 46 -4.21 9.67 4.70
CA ASP A 46 -4.78 10.92 5.19
C ASP A 46 -5.12 11.93 4.08
N ASP A 47 -4.94 11.57 2.81
CA ASP A 47 -5.39 12.36 1.64
C ASP A 47 -6.90 12.17 1.41
N GLU A 48 -7.71 12.43 2.44
CA GLU A 48 -9.11 12.82 2.23
C GLU A 48 -9.10 14.31 1.85
N GLU A 49 -9.46 14.60 0.60
CA GLU A 49 -9.57 15.95 0.05
C GLU A 49 -10.44 16.86 0.95
N ASP A 50 -9.90 18.03 1.32
CA ASP A 50 -10.67 19.23 1.73
C ASP A 50 -11.35 19.86 0.50
#